data_AF-A0A1M7UHG1-F1
#
_entry.id   AF-A0A1M7UHG1-F1
#
_cell.length_a   1.000
_cell.length_b   1.000
_cell.length_c   1.000
_cell.angle_alpha   90.00
_cell.angle_beta   90.00
_cell.angle_gamma   90.00
#
_symmetry.space_group_name_H-M   'P 1'
#
loop_
_entity.id
_entity.type
_entity.pdbx_description
1 polymer ?
#
loop_
_entity_poly.entity_id
_entity_poly.type
_entity_poly.pdbx_seq_one_letter_code
_entity_poly.pdbx_strand_id
1 'polypeptide(L)'
;MRVALVVNPVKECQSCTQRDEREVSAHILAYQIAHQLLSSVPGQIQVDGSRLIVNLQAHDPLHFDLRSGSLYTKNLNIPLEQRYRKEEGLEELARQIKEEIQITPLDTEHHVDPLMTLIVKLIEIYHARCGLHISSVQCLENKTIWEVRLHEDGPSGWIQSDGVLRNRFGEEMNVSEWMHLRPEKLAMYVFGFNRFCRHFPSPVKANP
;
A
#
# COMPACT_ATOMS: atom_id res chain seq x y z
N MET A 1 -27.87 22.44 -7.39
CA MET A 1 -28.31 21.24 -8.13
C MET A 1 -27.10 20.33 -8.28
N ARG A 2 -26.98 19.27 -7.46
CA ARG A 2 -25.85 18.34 -7.56
C ARG A 2 -26.13 17.39 -8.72
N VAL A 3 -25.35 17.49 -9.79
CA VAL A 3 -25.40 16.54 -10.90
C VAL A 3 -24.90 15.21 -10.35
N ALA A 4 -25.82 14.25 -10.18
CA ALA A 4 -25.45 12.87 -9.97
C ALA A 4 -24.76 12.41 -11.27
N LEU A 5 -23.43 12.39 -11.26
CA LEU A 5 -22.67 11.70 -12.30
C LEU A 5 -23.23 10.27 -12.34
N VAL A 6 -23.82 9.89 -13.47
CA VAL A 6 -24.30 8.53 -13.70
C VAL A 6 -23.06 7.65 -13.83
N VAL A 7 -22.64 7.12 -12.69
CA VAL A 7 -21.45 6.29 -12.55
C VAL A 7 -21.72 4.94 -13.22
N ASN A 8 -20.92 4.58 -14.22
CA ASN A 8 -21.03 3.28 -14.89
C ASN A 8 -20.18 2.24 -14.12
N PRO A 9 -20.79 1.30 -13.39
CA PRO A 9 -20.09 0.36 -12.52
C PRO A 9 -19.22 -0.67 -13.26
N VAL A 10 -19.33 -0.76 -14.59
CA VAL A 10 -18.50 -1.65 -15.43
C VAL A 10 -17.14 -1.01 -15.77
N LYS A 11 -17.01 0.32 -15.65
CA LYS A 11 -15.81 1.09 -16.01
C LYS A 11 -14.93 1.50 -14.82
N GLU A 12 -15.33 1.21 -13.57
CA GLU A 12 -14.63 1.74 -12.39
C GLU A 12 -13.29 1.05 -12.12
N CYS A 13 -13.24 -0.29 -12.15
CA CYS A 13 -11.97 -0.98 -12.16
C CYS A 13 -11.47 -1.00 -13.61
N GLN A 14 -10.43 -0.22 -13.90
CA GLN A 14 -9.76 -0.23 -15.20
C GLN A 14 -8.91 -1.51 -15.37
N SER A 15 -9.51 -2.69 -15.20
CA SER A 15 -8.84 -3.96 -15.41
C SER A 15 -8.40 -4.18 -16.87
N CYS A 16 -8.70 -3.24 -17.77
CA CYS A 16 -8.43 -3.31 -19.20
C CYS A 16 -7.43 -2.25 -19.71
N THR A 17 -6.83 -1.41 -18.85
CA THR A 17 -5.73 -0.53 -19.30
C THR A 17 -4.47 -1.37 -19.46
N GLN A 18 -3.92 -1.39 -20.68
CA GLN A 18 -2.58 -1.92 -20.92
C GLN A 18 -1.59 -1.11 -20.09
N ARG A 19 -1.01 -1.75 -19.09
CA ARG A 19 0.04 -1.19 -18.24
C ARG A 19 1.30 -1.99 -18.49
N ASP A 20 2.44 -1.34 -18.34
CA ASP A 20 3.72 -2.03 -18.39
C ASP A 20 3.77 -3.04 -17.23
N GLU A 21 3.87 -4.32 -17.57
CA GLU A 21 3.93 -5.40 -16.57
C GLU A 21 5.15 -5.25 -15.65
N ARG A 22 6.24 -4.65 -16.15
CA ARG A 22 7.42 -4.33 -15.35
C ARG A 22 7.08 -3.23 -14.34
N GLU A 23 6.50 -2.12 -14.77
CA GLU A 23 6.10 -1.05 -13.84
C GLU A 23 5.16 -1.56 -12.73
N VAL A 24 4.18 -2.40 -13.09
CA VAL A 24 3.28 -3.03 -12.12
C VAL A 24 4.03 -3.95 -11.15
N SER A 25 4.99 -4.72 -11.64
CA SER A 25 5.78 -5.65 -10.84
C SER A 25 6.74 -4.92 -9.90
N ALA A 26 7.45 -3.92 -10.41
CA ALA A 26 8.28 -2.99 -9.67
C ALA A 26 7.53 -2.34 -8.50
N HIS A 27 6.32 -1.83 -8.77
CA HIS A 27 5.49 -1.21 -7.77
C HIS A 27 5.14 -2.20 -6.65
N ILE A 28 4.66 -3.40 -6.99
CA ILE A 28 4.32 -4.42 -6.00
C ILE A 28 5.55 -4.85 -5.20
N LEU A 29 6.67 -5.10 -5.89
CA LEU A 29 7.93 -5.53 -5.28
C LEU A 29 8.46 -4.48 -4.29
N ALA A 30 8.33 -3.19 -4.59
CA ALA A 30 8.73 -2.12 -3.68
C ALA A 30 7.97 -2.18 -2.35
N TYR A 31 6.65 -2.37 -2.37
CA TYR A 31 5.84 -2.51 -1.16
C TYR A 31 6.16 -3.80 -0.39
N GLN A 32 6.42 -4.89 -1.11
CA GLN A 32 6.81 -6.17 -0.52
C GLN A 32 8.16 -6.08 0.20
N ILE A 33 9.16 -5.46 -0.42
CA ILE A 33 10.47 -5.23 0.22
C ILE A 33 10.33 -4.27 1.39
N ALA A 34 9.55 -3.19 1.25
CA ALA A 34 9.29 -2.27 2.36
C ALA A 34 8.71 -2.99 3.59
N HIS A 35 7.77 -3.92 3.38
CA HIS A 35 7.21 -4.75 4.45
C HIS A 35 8.26 -5.63 5.13
N GLN A 36 9.13 -6.28 4.36
CA GLN A 36 10.23 -7.11 4.87
C GLN A 36 11.30 -6.33 5.64
N LEU A 37 11.48 -5.05 5.33
CA LEU A 37 12.38 -4.17 6.07
C LEU A 37 11.73 -3.72 7.38
N LEU A 38 10.45 -3.32 7.32
CA LEU A 38 9.67 -2.94 8.50
C LEU A 38 9.47 -4.09 9.48
N SER A 39 9.48 -5.35 9.03
CA SER A 39 9.42 -6.51 9.94
C SER A 39 10.70 -6.67 10.77
N SER A 40 11.81 -6.08 10.34
CA SER A 40 13.11 -6.19 11.01
C SER A 40 13.39 -5.00 11.93
N VAL A 41 12.94 -3.80 11.55
CA VAL A 41 13.17 -2.56 12.30
C VAL A 41 11.89 -1.71 12.29
N PRO A 42 11.45 -1.17 13.44
CA PRO A 42 10.30 -0.27 13.52
C PRO A 42 10.46 0.92 12.58
N GLY A 43 9.36 1.32 11.96
CA GLY A 43 9.38 2.43 11.03
C GLY A 43 8.00 2.77 10.51
N GLN A 44 7.98 3.68 9.55
CA GLN A 44 6.76 4.14 8.89
C GLN A 44 6.99 4.29 7.39
N ILE A 45 5.91 4.18 6.62
CA ILE A 45 5.94 4.51 5.19
C ILE A 45 5.26 5.85 4.92
N GLN A 46 5.78 6.54 3.93
CA GLN A 46 5.15 7.70 3.30
C GLN A 46 5.17 7.49 1.80
N VAL A 47 4.10 7.89 1.11
CA VAL A 47 4.01 7.76 -0.35
C VAL A 47 3.82 9.15 -0.94
N ASP A 48 4.81 9.59 -1.71
CA ASP A 48 4.84 10.89 -2.38
C ASP A 48 4.94 10.67 -3.90
N GLY A 49 3.81 10.84 -4.60
CA GLY A 49 3.72 10.56 -6.03
C GLY A 49 4.15 9.13 -6.37
N SER A 50 5.20 9.01 -7.19
CA SER A 50 5.79 7.72 -7.58
C SER A 50 6.90 7.24 -6.64
N ARG A 51 6.99 7.77 -5.42
CA ARG A 51 8.03 7.43 -4.46
C ARG A 51 7.42 6.87 -3.18
N LEU A 52 7.81 5.65 -2.83
CA LEU A 52 7.56 5.07 -1.51
C LEU A 52 8.79 5.33 -0.63
N ILE A 53 8.60 6.02 0.48
CA ILE A 53 9.64 6.38 1.43
C ILE A 53 9.44 5.52 2.68
N VAL A 54 10.46 4.75 3.05
CA VAL A 54 10.47 3.95 4.28
C VAL A 54 11.43 4.60 5.26
N ASN A 55 10.88 5.06 6.39
CA ASN A 55 11.62 5.66 7.48
C ASN A 55 11.77 4.62 8.59
N LEU A 56 12.91 3.91 8.59
CA LEU A 56 13.26 2.96 9.64
C LEU A 56 13.93 3.71 10.80
N GLN A 57 13.65 3.30 12.04
CA GLN A 57 14.24 3.89 13.22
C GLN A 57 15.77 3.76 13.19
N ALA A 58 16.49 4.85 13.46
CA ALA A 58 17.95 4.92 13.47
C ALA A 58 18.65 4.61 12.12
N HIS A 59 17.92 4.65 11.01
CA HIS A 59 18.49 4.55 9.66
C HIS A 59 18.08 5.73 8.79
N ASP A 60 18.86 5.98 7.73
CA ASP A 60 18.52 6.96 6.73
C ASP A 60 17.28 6.54 5.93
N PRO A 61 16.45 7.50 5.48
CA PRO A 61 15.27 7.19 4.67
C PRO A 61 15.62 6.37 3.42
N LEU A 62 14.81 5.35 3.17
CA LEU A 62 14.91 4.50 2.00
C LEU A 62 13.88 4.94 0.98
N HIS A 63 14.32 5.28 -0.23
CA HIS A 63 13.45 5.79 -1.27
C HIS A 63 13.28 4.75 -2.38
N PHE A 64 12.08 4.20 -2.51
CA PHE A 64 11.71 3.31 -3.59
C PHE A 64 11.06 4.12 -4.71
N ASP A 65 11.61 4.02 -5.92
CA ASP A 65 10.94 4.51 -7.13
C ASP A 65 9.97 3.44 -7.62
N LEU A 66 8.68 3.77 -7.55
CA LEU A 66 7.57 2.87 -7.89
C LEU A 66 7.43 2.65 -9.41
N ARG A 67 8.13 3.43 -10.24
CA ARG A 67 8.15 3.25 -11.70
C ARG A 67 9.34 2.41 -12.13
N SER A 68 10.53 2.71 -11.61
CA SER A 68 11.75 2.01 -12.01
C SER A 68 12.03 0.75 -11.21
N GLY A 69 11.38 0.57 -10.06
CA GLY A 69 11.66 -0.53 -9.13
C GLY A 69 13.02 -0.43 -8.46
N SER A 70 13.59 0.77 -8.38
CA SER A 70 14.90 1.00 -7.76
C SER A 70 14.74 1.49 -6.33
N LEU A 71 15.58 0.97 -5.44
CA LEU A 71 15.76 1.47 -4.08
C LEU A 71 17.00 2.38 -4.02
N TYR A 72 16.81 3.58 -3.49
CA TYR A 72 17.84 4.59 -3.30
C TYR A 72 18.02 4.88 -1.81
N THR A 73 19.26 4.90 -1.36
CA THR A 73 19.63 5.37 -0.02
C THR A 73 21.08 5.84 -0.03
N LYS A 74 21.37 6.99 0.58
CA LYS A 74 22.71 7.62 0.56
C LYS A 74 23.26 7.68 -0.87
N ASN A 75 24.27 6.85 -1.16
CA ASN A 75 24.97 6.75 -2.45
C ASN A 75 24.73 5.39 -3.14
N LEU A 76 23.77 4.60 -2.65
CA LEU A 76 23.41 3.29 -3.19
C LEU A 76 22.18 3.40 -4.09
N ASN A 77 22.23 2.67 -5.21
CA ASN A 77 21.11 2.43 -6.09
C ASN A 77 21.00 0.91 -6.31
N ILE A 78 19.89 0.34 -5.85
CA ILE A 78 19.63 -1.09 -5.87
C ILE A 78 18.43 -1.34 -6.81
N PRO A 79 18.65 -1.82 -8.04
CA PRO A 79 17.57 -2.16 -8.96
C PRO A 79 16.91 -3.48 -8.53
N LEU A 80 15.74 -3.42 -7.89
CA LEU A 80 15.12 -4.58 -7.25
C LEU A 80 14.69 -5.64 -8.25
N GLU A 81 14.09 -5.23 -9.38
CA GLU A 81 13.63 -6.18 -10.41
C GLU A 81 14.78 -6.98 -11.03
N GLN A 82 15.95 -6.35 -11.20
CA GLN A 82 17.12 -7.02 -11.79
C GLN A 82 17.78 -8.00 -10.81
N ARG A 83 17.60 -7.76 -9.50
CA ARG A 83 18.16 -8.59 -8.44
C ARG A 83 17.18 -9.67 -7.96
N TYR A 84 15.89 -9.48 -8.17
CA TYR A 84 14.88 -10.46 -7.80
C TYR A 84 15.03 -11.73 -8.62
N ARG A 85 15.27 -12.84 -7.91
CA ARG A 85 15.33 -14.19 -8.48
C ARG A 85 14.19 -15.00 -7.89
N LYS A 86 13.34 -15.54 -8.77
CA LYS A 86 12.14 -16.27 -8.37
C LYS A 86 12.48 -17.50 -7.52
N GLU A 87 13.62 -18.12 -7.78
CA GLU A 87 14.10 -19.33 -7.11
C GLU A 87 14.56 -19.05 -5.66
N GLU A 88 15.10 -17.86 -5.42
CA GLU A 88 15.59 -17.40 -4.11
C GLU A 88 14.48 -16.75 -3.27
N GLY A 89 13.49 -16.16 -3.95
CA GLY A 89 12.31 -15.57 -3.31
C GLY A 89 12.56 -14.18 -2.71
N LEU A 90 11.49 -13.61 -2.12
CA LEU A 90 11.48 -12.24 -1.60
C LEU A 90 12.38 -12.08 -0.35
N GLU A 91 12.39 -13.08 0.52
CA GLU A 91 13.12 -13.04 1.80
C GLU A 91 14.63 -12.92 1.58
N GLU A 92 15.16 -13.64 0.59
CA GLU A 92 16.57 -13.61 0.24
C GLU A 92 16.99 -12.26 -0.36
N LEU A 93 16.18 -11.69 -1.26
CA LEU A 93 16.42 -10.32 -1.75
C LEU A 93 16.39 -9.30 -0.60
N ALA A 94 15.43 -9.40 0.31
CA ALA A 94 15.34 -8.53 1.47
C ALA A 94 16.55 -8.70 2.41
N ARG A 95 17.06 -9.93 2.59
CA ARG A 95 18.29 -10.22 3.36
C ARG A 95 19.50 -9.53 2.72
N GLN A 96 19.70 -9.67 1.42
CA GLN A 96 20.81 -9.04 0.69
C GLN A 96 20.76 -7.51 0.81
N ILE A 97 19.57 -6.91 0.69
CA ILE A 97 19.37 -5.47 0.86
C ILE A 97 19.72 -5.03 2.28
N LYS A 98 19.27 -5.78 3.31
CA LYS A 98 19.59 -5.48 4.71
C LYS A 98 21.10 -5.50 4.97
N GLU A 99 21.82 -6.45 4.38
CA GLU A 99 23.28 -6.55 4.51
C GLU A 99 23.99 -5.38 3.81
N GLU A 100 23.58 -5.03 2.59
CA GLU A 100 24.20 -3.93 1.83
C GLU A 100 23.98 -2.56 2.46
N ILE A 101 22.80 -2.34 3.05
CA ILE A 101 22.44 -1.09 3.74
C ILE A 101 22.87 -1.10 5.22
N GLN A 102 23.34 -2.24 5.73
CA GLN A 102 23.74 -2.45 7.13
C GLN A 102 22.57 -2.21 8.11
N ILE A 103 21.41 -2.77 7.78
CA ILE A 103 20.23 -2.76 8.66
C ILE A 103 20.41 -3.86 9.70
N THR A 104 20.56 -3.45 10.96
CA THR A 104 20.65 -4.38 12.10
C THR A 104 19.24 -4.58 12.68
N PRO A 105 18.69 -5.80 12.67
CA PRO A 105 17.40 -6.08 13.32
C PRO A 105 17.42 -5.76 14.80
N LEU A 106 16.27 -5.44 15.38
CA LEU A 106 16.15 -5.37 16.84
C LEU A 106 16.15 -6.78 17.45
N ASP A 107 16.78 -6.92 18.62
CA ASP A 107 16.83 -8.19 19.37
C ASP A 107 15.47 -8.61 19.98
N THR A 108 14.47 -7.73 19.91
CA THR A 108 13.12 -7.96 20.44
C THR A 108 12.15 -8.33 19.31
N GLU A 109 11.22 -9.24 19.59
CA GLU A 109 10.15 -9.60 18.66
C GLU A 109 9.36 -8.34 18.26
N HIS A 110 9.49 -7.95 16.98
CA HIS A 110 8.83 -6.79 16.41
C HIS A 110 7.75 -7.25 15.43
N HIS A 111 6.55 -6.71 15.59
CA HIS A 111 5.46 -6.88 14.63
C HIS A 111 5.22 -5.58 13.89
N VAL A 112 5.14 -5.69 12.57
CA VAL A 112 4.76 -4.58 11.68
C VAL A 112 3.36 -4.10 12.06
N ASP A 113 3.17 -2.78 12.06
CA ASP A 113 1.86 -2.15 12.24
C ASP A 113 0.82 -2.80 11.28
N PRO A 114 -0.32 -3.29 11.82
CA PRO A 114 -1.40 -3.86 11.02
C PRO A 114 -1.88 -2.95 9.87
N LEU A 115 -1.87 -1.63 10.05
CA LEU A 115 -2.24 -0.68 9.00
C LEU A 115 -1.24 -0.68 7.83
N MET A 116 0.05 -0.78 8.14
CA MET A 116 1.10 -0.89 7.12
C MET A 116 0.96 -2.20 6.35
N THR A 117 0.69 -3.29 7.07
CA THR A 117 0.41 -4.59 6.46
C THR A 117 -0.82 -4.52 5.55
N LEU A 118 -1.88 -3.84 5.98
CA LEU A 118 -3.08 -3.59 5.16
C LEU A 118 -2.75 -2.80 3.89
N ILE A 119 -1.99 -1.71 3.98
CA ILE A 119 -1.59 -0.88 2.84
C ILE A 119 -0.81 -1.71 1.81
N VAL A 120 0.15 -2.52 2.27
CA VAL A 120 0.92 -3.42 1.41
C VAL A 120 -0.01 -4.43 0.72
N LYS A 121 -0.93 -5.07 1.47
CA LYS A 121 -1.86 -6.05 0.91
C LYS A 121 -2.85 -5.45 -0.09
N LEU A 122 -3.27 -4.21 0.12
CA LEU A 122 -4.09 -3.49 -0.85
C LEU A 122 -3.36 -3.35 -2.20
N ILE A 123 -2.08 -2.97 -2.18
CA ILE A 123 -1.25 -2.88 -3.40
C ILE A 123 -1.03 -4.26 -4.02
N GLU A 124 -0.59 -5.25 -3.23
CA GLU A 124 -0.33 -6.62 -3.73
C GLU A 124 -1.54 -7.22 -4.46
N ILE A 125 -2.75 -7.02 -3.92
CA ILE A 125 -3.97 -7.65 -4.44
C ILE A 125 -4.58 -6.82 -5.58
N TYR A 126 -4.60 -5.49 -5.45
CA TYR A 126 -5.43 -4.63 -6.30
C TYR A 126 -4.66 -3.69 -7.22
N HIS A 127 -3.34 -3.51 -7.04
CA HIS A 127 -2.55 -2.72 -7.98
C HIS A 127 -2.55 -3.36 -9.37
N ALA A 128 -2.15 -4.63 -9.50
CA ALA A 128 -2.18 -5.32 -10.79
C ALA A 128 -3.60 -5.42 -11.38
N ARG A 129 -4.64 -5.57 -10.55
CA ARG A 129 -6.01 -5.81 -11.03
C ARG A 129 -6.76 -4.55 -11.46
N CYS A 130 -6.63 -3.47 -10.71
CA CYS A 130 -7.44 -2.26 -10.90
C CYS A 130 -6.62 -0.97 -10.98
N GLY A 131 -5.28 -1.06 -10.88
CA GLY A 131 -4.43 0.13 -10.77
C GLY A 131 -4.66 0.85 -9.46
N LEU A 132 -4.83 0.14 -8.34
CA LEU A 132 -4.93 0.81 -7.04
C LEU A 132 -3.67 1.67 -6.78
N HIS A 133 -3.87 2.93 -6.43
CA HIS A 133 -2.81 3.84 -5.98
C HIS A 133 -3.06 4.25 -4.53
N ILE A 134 -1.97 4.44 -3.80
CA ILE A 134 -1.99 4.96 -2.44
C ILE A 134 -1.08 6.17 -2.40
N SER A 135 -1.55 7.28 -1.84
CA SER A 135 -0.75 8.48 -1.60
C SER A 135 -0.86 8.90 -0.15
N SER A 136 0.23 9.34 0.46
CA SER A 136 0.19 9.94 1.79
C SER A 136 -0.23 11.40 1.67
N VAL A 137 -1.37 11.73 2.25
CA VAL A 137 -1.84 13.11 2.40
C VAL A 137 -1.39 13.59 3.78
N GLN A 138 -0.62 14.68 3.82
CA GLN A 138 -0.06 15.22 5.06
C GLN A 138 -1.12 15.56 6.12
N CYS A 139 -0.65 15.56 7.38
CA CYS A 139 -1.40 15.43 8.61
C CYS A 139 -2.42 16.54 8.91
N LEU A 140 -3.66 16.15 9.16
CA LEU A 140 -4.51 16.84 10.13
C LEU A 140 -4.17 16.25 11.50
N GLU A 141 -3.82 17.10 12.48
CA GLU A 141 -3.76 16.71 13.90
C GLU A 141 -2.80 15.54 14.24
N ASN A 142 -1.56 15.53 13.71
CA ASN A 142 -0.56 14.48 13.93
C ASN A 142 -0.92 13.07 13.43
N LYS A 143 -1.97 12.90 12.62
CA LYS A 143 -2.33 11.62 12.02
C LYS A 143 -1.86 11.53 10.58
N THR A 144 -1.23 10.42 10.21
CA THR A 144 -0.94 10.13 8.80
C THR A 144 -2.23 9.70 8.12
N ILE A 145 -2.52 10.28 6.95
CA ILE A 145 -3.66 9.91 6.11
C ILE A 145 -3.12 9.27 4.84
N TRP A 146 -3.56 8.06 4.54
CA TRP A 146 -3.33 7.41 3.25
C TRP A 146 -4.61 7.50 2.43
N GLU A 147 -4.56 8.26 1.35
CA GLU A 147 -5.60 8.26 0.35
C GLU A 147 -5.43 7.02 -0.54
N VAL A 148 -6.48 6.21 -0.62
CA VAL A 148 -6.56 5.01 -1.46
C VAL A 148 -7.43 5.37 -2.66
N ARG A 149 -6.84 5.36 -3.86
CA ARG A 149 -7.53 5.68 -5.11
C ARG A 149 -7.60 4.46 -6.01
N LEU A 150 -8.76 4.25 -6.62
CA LEU A 150 -8.91 3.33 -7.73
C LEU A 150 -8.36 4.03 -8.98
N HIS A 151 -7.13 3.74 -9.41
CA HIS A 151 -6.38 4.49 -10.45
C HIS A 151 -6.12 5.97 -10.14
N GLU A 152 -5.22 6.61 -10.90
CA GLU A 152 -4.68 7.96 -10.58
C GLU A 152 -5.78 9.04 -10.45
N ASP A 153 -6.76 9.01 -11.37
CA ASP A 153 -7.89 9.96 -11.44
C ASP A 153 -9.25 9.40 -10.96
N GLY A 154 -9.25 8.25 -10.28
CA GLY A 154 -10.52 7.58 -9.97
C GLY A 154 -11.02 7.86 -8.56
N PRO A 155 -12.11 7.17 -8.17
CA PRO A 155 -12.70 7.38 -6.86
C PRO A 155 -11.71 7.06 -5.76
N SER A 156 -11.75 7.86 -4.69
CA SER A 156 -10.85 7.71 -3.55
C SER A 156 -11.59 7.61 -2.22
N GLY A 157 -10.95 6.93 -1.29
CA GLY A 157 -11.24 7.01 0.14
C GLY A 157 -9.94 7.21 0.91
N TRP A 158 -10.00 7.28 2.23
CA TRP A 158 -8.79 7.43 3.04
C TRP A 158 -8.76 6.53 4.27
N ILE A 159 -7.55 6.26 4.74
CA ILE A 159 -7.22 5.50 5.94
C ILE A 159 -6.37 6.42 6.83
N GLN A 160 -6.77 6.61 8.08
CA GLN A 160 -6.00 7.33 9.09
C GLN A 160 -5.13 6.37 9.90
N SER A 161 -4.03 6.89 10.45
CA SER A 161 -3.11 6.16 11.32
C SER A 161 -3.71 5.69 12.65
N ASP A 162 -4.88 6.20 13.05
CA ASP A 162 -5.65 5.71 14.19
C ASP A 162 -6.67 4.62 13.83
N GLY A 163 -6.70 4.22 12.55
CA GLY A 163 -7.58 3.18 12.04
C GLY A 163 -8.94 3.67 11.52
N VAL A 164 -9.21 4.98 11.51
CA VAL A 164 -10.44 5.49 10.90
C VAL A 164 -10.33 5.41 9.36
N LEU A 165 -11.32 4.80 8.74
CA LEU A 165 -11.51 4.71 7.30
C LEU A 165 -12.65 5.64 6.89
N ARG A 166 -12.50 6.33 5.76
CA ARG A 166 -13.62 7.00 5.10
C ARG A 166 -13.68 6.62 3.63
N ASN A 167 -14.86 6.22 3.17
CA ASN A 167 -15.02 5.87 1.76
C ASN A 167 -15.32 7.09 0.88
N ARG A 168 -15.38 6.84 -0.43
CA ARG A 168 -15.72 7.82 -1.48
C ARG A 168 -17.09 8.50 -1.34
N PHE A 169 -17.98 7.99 -0.50
CA PHE A 169 -19.30 8.58 -0.22
C PHE A 169 -19.32 9.39 1.08
N GLY A 170 -18.20 9.42 1.80
CA GLY A 170 -18.04 10.12 3.06
C GLY A 170 -18.50 9.33 4.28
N GLU A 171 -18.81 8.03 4.13
CA GLU A 171 -19.13 7.14 5.25
C GLU A 171 -17.84 6.78 5.99
N GLU A 172 -17.89 6.77 7.32
CA GLU A 172 -16.73 6.50 8.17
C GLU A 172 -16.90 5.20 8.97
N MET A 173 -15.79 4.51 9.21
CA MET A 173 -15.74 3.28 10.00
C MET A 173 -14.38 3.13 10.65
N ASN A 174 -14.31 2.46 11.81
CA ASN A 174 -13.04 2.13 12.41
C ASN A 174 -12.60 0.71 12.01
N VAL A 175 -11.41 0.59 11.42
CA VAL A 175 -10.85 -0.69 10.95
C VAL A 175 -10.52 -1.66 12.10
N SER A 176 -10.40 -1.17 13.34
CA SER A 176 -10.15 -2.00 14.53
C SER A 176 -11.14 -3.15 14.67
N GLU A 177 -12.38 -2.96 14.21
CA GLU A 177 -13.41 -4.01 14.15
C GLU A 177 -12.99 -5.21 13.29
N TRP A 178 -12.05 -5.02 12.37
CA TRP A 178 -11.58 -6.02 11.41
C TRP A 178 -10.13 -6.45 11.61
N MET A 179 -9.41 -5.89 12.59
CA MET A 179 -7.98 -6.18 12.81
C MET A 179 -7.69 -7.63 13.24
N HIS A 180 -8.72 -8.39 13.63
CA HIS A 180 -8.63 -9.83 13.90
C HIS A 180 -8.66 -10.69 12.62
N LEU A 181 -8.97 -10.11 11.46
CA LEU A 181 -9.02 -10.82 10.19
C LEU A 181 -7.62 -11.01 9.62
N ARG A 182 -7.46 -12.04 8.77
CA ARG A 182 -6.24 -12.18 7.97
C ARG A 182 -6.05 -10.94 7.09
N PRO A 183 -4.80 -10.47 6.86
CA PRO A 183 -4.53 -9.25 6.10
C PRO A 183 -5.20 -9.19 4.71
N GLU A 184 -5.29 -10.32 4.01
CA GLU A 184 -5.93 -10.40 2.68
C GLU A 184 -7.45 -10.16 2.79
N LYS A 185 -8.08 -10.71 3.83
CA LYS A 185 -9.51 -10.53 4.07
C LYS A 185 -9.81 -9.09 4.53
N LEU A 186 -8.92 -8.51 5.35
CA LEU A 186 -8.99 -7.11 5.74
C LEU A 186 -8.90 -6.19 4.52
N ALA A 187 -7.92 -6.39 3.64
CA ALA A 187 -7.77 -5.64 2.40
C ALA A 187 -9.02 -5.75 1.52
N MET A 188 -9.61 -6.95 1.41
CA MET A 188 -10.86 -7.16 0.69
C MET A 188 -12.03 -6.37 1.29
N TYR A 189 -12.13 -6.31 2.62
CA TYR A 189 -13.19 -5.58 3.32
C TYR A 189 -13.03 -4.07 3.12
N VAL A 190 -11.80 -3.55 3.21
CA VAL A 190 -11.52 -2.13 2.95
C VAL A 190 -11.79 -1.76 1.50
N PHE A 191 -11.40 -2.62 0.55
CA PHE A 191 -11.70 -2.42 -0.87
C PHE A 191 -13.20 -2.41 -1.16
N GLY A 192 -13.96 -3.31 -0.52
CA GLY A 192 -15.42 -3.37 -0.62
C GLY A 192 -16.14 -2.23 0.11
N PHE A 193 -15.65 -1.78 1.26
CA PHE A 193 -16.16 -0.62 1.99
C PHE A 193 -16.04 0.66 1.16
N ASN A 194 -14.94 0.78 0.41
CA ASN A 194 -14.77 1.86 -0.56
C ASN A 194 -15.70 1.75 -1.78
N ARG A 195 -16.40 0.62 -1.94
CA ARG A 195 -17.26 0.27 -3.07
C ARG A 195 -16.57 0.53 -4.42
N PHE A 196 -15.29 0.16 -4.51
CA PHE A 196 -14.50 0.33 -5.73
C PHE A 196 -14.91 -0.63 -6.85
N CYS A 197 -15.56 -1.75 -6.50
CA CYS A 197 -16.03 -2.71 -7.48
C CYS A 197 -17.27 -3.43 -6.94
N ARG A 198 -18.30 -3.55 -7.79
CA ARG A 198 -19.54 -4.25 -7.45
C ARG A 198 -19.36 -5.73 -7.05
N HIS A 199 -18.26 -6.37 -7.47
CA HIS A 199 -17.95 -7.75 -7.12
C HIS A 199 -17.39 -7.89 -5.69
N PHE A 200 -17.00 -6.78 -5.07
CA PHE A 200 -16.58 -6.69 -3.67
C PHE A 200 -17.60 -5.81 -2.95
N PRO A 201 -18.79 -6.35 -2.59
CA PRO A 201 -19.80 -5.58 -1.90
C PRO A 201 -19.29 -5.07 -0.56
N SER A 202 -19.87 -3.95 -0.08
CA SER A 202 -19.58 -3.41 1.24
C SER A 202 -19.78 -4.51 2.31
N PRO A 203 -18.79 -4.77 3.18
CA PRO A 203 -18.94 -5.72 4.28
C PRO A 203 -19.89 -5.21 5.36
N VAL A 204 -20.16 -3.89 5.35
CA VAL A 204 -21.13 -3.22 6.21
C VAL A 204 -22.49 -3.26 5.52
N LYS A 205 -23.51 -3.75 6.21
CA LYS A 205 -24.90 -3.63 5.74
C LYS A 205 -25.21 -2.15 5.56
N ALA A 206 -25.82 -1.78 4.43
CA ALA A 206 -26.45 -0.48 4.31
C ALA A 206 -27.49 -0.40 5.44
N ASN A 207 -27.36 0.59 6.32
CA ASN A 207 -28.50 0.94 7.17
C ASN A 207 -29.64 1.32 6.21
N PRO A 208 -30.82 0.69 6.35
CA PRO A 208 -31.96 0.93 5.47
C PRO A 208 -32.43 2.38 5.49
#